data_AF-A0AAV0Y1G7-F1
#
_entry.id   AF-A0AAV0Y1G7-F1
#
_cell.length_a   1.000
_cell.length_b   1.000
_cell.length_c   1.000
_cell.angle_alpha   90.00
_cell.angle_beta   90.00
_cell.angle_gamma   90.00
#
_symmetry.space_group_name_H-M   'P 1'
#
loop_
_entity.id
_entity.type
_entity.pdbx_description
1 polymer ?
#
loop_
_entity_poly.entity_id
_entity_poly.type
_entity_poly.pdbx_seq_one_letter_code
_entity_poly.pdbx_strand_id
1 'polypeptide(L)'
;MQEVNNSEPVTKNLFYLPQNPVVKLSSLTTKLRVVFDGSAKSSTGVSINNVLMRGPTVQEELFSILIRFRTHQYVITADVEKMFRQVGVSKEDQDLQRIVWRERPSEVLRIYRLATVTYGTTSASFMATQCVASLAEAEKLRFPKAVKAIRRDFYMDDLMTGAETIDECKMLQSQISMFLESAKLPLRKWCLIQPRYSKA
;
A
#
# COMPACT_ATOMS: atom_id res chain seq x y z
N MET A 1 14.79 0.68 -5.33
CA MET A 1 15.12 1.35 -6.61
C MET A 1 16.39 0.74 -7.13
N GLN A 2 16.54 0.64 -8.44
CA GLN A 2 17.74 0.11 -9.09
C GLN A 2 18.23 1.13 -10.12
N GLU A 3 19.51 1.48 -10.09
CA GLU A 3 20.13 2.35 -11.09
C GLU A 3 20.11 1.65 -12.45
N VAL A 4 19.77 2.38 -13.50
CA VAL A 4 19.80 1.87 -14.88
C VAL A 4 21.20 2.12 -15.43
N ASN A 5 21.91 1.06 -15.80
CA ASN A 5 23.23 1.19 -16.39
C ASN A 5 23.12 1.53 -17.88
N ASN A 6 24.00 2.41 -18.37
CA ASN A 6 24.04 2.81 -19.78
C ASN A 6 24.36 1.67 -20.76
N SER A 7 24.86 0.54 -20.26
CA SER A 7 25.16 -0.66 -21.05
C SER A 7 23.94 -1.57 -21.25
N GLU A 8 22.83 -1.32 -20.55
CA GLU A 8 21.63 -2.14 -20.70
C GLU A 8 20.88 -1.83 -21.99
N PRO A 9 20.31 -2.85 -22.65
CA PRO A 9 19.52 -2.63 -23.86
C PRO A 9 18.30 -1.76 -23.53
N VAL A 10 18.04 -0.76 -24.39
CA VAL A 10 16.89 0.11 -24.24
C VAL A 10 15.61 -0.71 -24.46
N THR A 11 14.80 -0.80 -23.42
CA THR A 11 13.46 -1.40 -23.49
C THR A 11 12.56 -0.59 -24.41
N LYS A 12 11.74 -1.29 -25.21
CA LYS A 12 10.85 -0.68 -26.20
C LYS A 12 9.78 0.20 -25.56
N ASN A 13 9.34 -0.15 -24.35
CA ASN A 13 8.33 0.57 -23.59
C ASN A 13 8.97 1.10 -22.29
N LEU A 14 9.05 2.42 -22.17
CA LEU A 14 9.57 3.08 -20.97
C LEU A 14 8.77 4.34 -20.66
N PHE A 15 8.72 4.72 -19.38
CA PHE A 15 8.06 5.94 -18.94
C PHE A 15 8.80 6.54 -17.75
N TYR A 16 9.00 7.86 -17.78
CA TYR A 16 9.62 8.61 -16.70
C TYR A 16 8.53 9.27 -15.85
N LEU A 17 8.45 8.88 -14.58
CA LEU A 17 7.56 9.47 -13.59
C LEU A 17 8.18 10.75 -13.02
N PRO A 18 7.54 11.91 -13.20
CA PRO A 18 7.91 13.10 -12.46
C PRO A 18 7.72 12.86 -10.96
N GLN A 19 8.63 13.40 -10.17
CA GLN A 19 8.62 13.25 -8.72
C GLN A 19 8.76 14.60 -8.03
N ASN A 20 7.96 14.82 -6.99
CA ASN A 20 7.99 16.04 -6.18
C ASN A 20 8.12 15.71 -4.69
N PRO A 21 9.00 16.39 -3.94
CA PRO A 21 9.06 16.24 -2.49
C PRO A 21 7.90 16.97 -1.83
N VAL A 22 7.16 16.27 -0.96
CA VAL A 22 6.19 16.86 -0.03
C VAL A 22 6.78 16.76 1.38
N VAL A 23 7.14 17.92 1.93
CA VAL A 23 7.70 18.02 3.29
C VAL A 23 6.57 18.32 4.25
N LYS A 24 6.36 17.44 5.23
CA LYS A 24 5.41 17.63 6.33
C LYS A 24 6.16 17.51 7.64
N LEU A 25 6.70 18.62 8.13
CA LEU A 25 7.53 18.65 9.35
C LEU A 25 6.77 18.19 10.60
N SER A 26 5.44 18.33 10.62
CA SER A 26 4.56 17.84 11.69
C SER A 26 4.29 16.33 11.66
N SER A 27 4.73 15.62 10.61
CA SER A 27 4.58 14.18 10.50
C SER A 27 5.56 13.46 11.43
N LEU A 28 5.04 12.66 12.36
CA LEU A 28 5.86 11.88 13.31
C LEU A 28 6.68 10.79 12.61
N THR A 29 6.14 10.17 11.56
CA THR A 29 6.74 8.97 10.94
C THR A 29 7.40 9.23 9.59
N THR A 30 7.05 10.32 8.89
CA THR A 30 7.56 10.57 7.53
C THR A 30 7.58 12.07 7.25
N LYS A 31 8.69 12.72 7.61
CA LYS A 31 8.89 14.18 7.43
C LYS A 31 8.98 14.59 5.95
N LEU A 32 9.45 13.69 5.09
CA LEU A 32 9.53 13.87 3.64
C LEU A 32 8.86 12.69 2.94
N ARG A 33 7.89 12.98 2.07
CA ARG A 33 7.25 12.01 1.17
C ARG A 33 7.51 12.43 -0.27
N VAL A 34 8.12 11.57 -1.06
CA VAL A 34 8.19 11.78 -2.52
C VAL A 34 6.80 11.49 -3.10
N VAL A 35 6.29 12.29 -4.01
CA VAL A 35 5.04 12.03 -4.72
C VAL A 35 5.36 11.86 -6.20
N PHE A 36 4.85 10.78 -6.79
CA PHE A 36 5.01 10.49 -8.20
C PHE A 36 3.75 10.90 -8.94
N ASP A 37 3.91 11.65 -10.03
CA ASP A 37 2.79 12.10 -10.85
C ASP A 37 2.58 11.16 -12.05
N GLY A 38 1.71 10.16 -11.86
CA GLY A 38 1.32 9.25 -12.95
C GLY A 38 0.39 9.88 -13.99
N SER A 39 -0.14 11.07 -13.72
CA SER A 39 -1.06 11.79 -14.62
C SER A 39 -0.33 12.81 -15.50
N ALA A 40 0.94 13.07 -15.23
CA ALA A 40 1.81 13.88 -16.08
C ALA A 40 1.89 13.26 -17.48
N LYS A 41 1.64 14.08 -18.49
CA LYS A 41 1.72 13.66 -19.89
C LYS A 41 3.18 13.61 -20.34
N SER A 42 3.53 12.57 -21.08
CA SER A 42 4.82 12.48 -21.76
C SER A 42 4.83 13.33 -23.04
N SER A 43 5.95 13.29 -23.79
CA SER A 43 6.08 13.94 -25.09
C SER A 43 5.05 13.47 -26.13
N THR A 44 4.43 12.31 -25.93
CA THR A 44 3.34 11.79 -26.79
C THR A 44 1.97 12.36 -26.41
N GLY A 45 1.87 13.17 -25.36
CA GLY A 45 0.59 13.67 -24.83
C GLY A 45 -0.20 12.66 -23.99
N VAL A 46 0.32 11.44 -23.83
CA VAL A 46 -0.28 10.37 -23.04
C VAL A 46 0.45 10.22 -21.70
N SER A 47 -0.31 10.08 -20.61
CA SER A 47 0.21 9.77 -19.26
C SER A 47 0.18 8.26 -18.99
N ILE A 48 1.00 7.78 -18.05
CA ILE A 48 0.99 6.37 -17.67
C ILE A 48 -0.38 5.96 -17.09
N ASN A 49 -1.06 6.87 -16.39
CA ASN A 49 -2.40 6.63 -15.85
C ASN A 49 -3.48 6.47 -16.92
N ASN A 50 -3.27 6.95 -18.15
CA ASN A 50 -4.19 6.70 -19.27
C ASN A 50 -4.04 5.30 -19.86
N VAL A 51 -2.87 4.67 -19.67
CA VAL A 51 -2.54 3.37 -20.27
C VAL A 51 -2.78 2.23 -19.28
N LEU A 52 -2.52 2.47 -17.99
CA LEU A 52 -2.69 1.46 -16.95
C LEU A 52 -4.17 1.15 -16.69
N MET A 53 -4.50 -0.13 -16.66
CA MET A 53 -5.80 -0.61 -16.22
C MET A 53 -5.94 -0.47 -14.69
N ARG A 54 -7.05 0.09 -14.21
CA ARG A 54 -7.33 0.24 -12.78
C ARG A 54 -7.38 -1.09 -12.03
N GLY A 55 -7.87 -2.13 -12.69
CA GLY A 55 -8.25 -3.39 -12.04
C GLY A 55 -9.60 -3.29 -11.30
N PRO A 56 -10.21 -4.44 -10.96
CA PRO A 56 -11.46 -4.48 -10.21
C PRO A 56 -11.28 -4.06 -8.74
N THR A 57 -12.37 -3.67 -8.10
CA THR A 57 -12.38 -3.42 -6.65
C THR A 57 -12.31 -4.77 -5.91
N VAL A 58 -11.26 -4.97 -5.11
CA VAL A 58 -11.05 -6.20 -4.31
C VAL A 58 -11.59 -6.05 -2.88
N GLN A 59 -11.62 -4.82 -2.38
CA GLN A 59 -11.96 -4.51 -1.00
C GLN A 59 -13.46 -4.24 -0.85
N GLU A 60 -13.94 -4.40 0.37
CA GLU A 60 -15.28 -3.98 0.74
C GLU A 60 -15.42 -2.46 0.71
N GLU A 61 -16.65 -1.99 0.48
CA GLU A 61 -16.98 -0.58 0.54
C GLU A 61 -16.65 -0.01 1.92
N LEU A 62 -15.99 1.16 1.95
CA LEU A 62 -15.58 1.82 3.19
C LEU A 62 -16.75 2.01 4.16
N PHE A 63 -17.95 2.31 3.64
CA PHE A 63 -19.16 2.41 4.45
C PHE A 63 -19.47 1.10 5.19
N SER A 64 -19.42 -0.04 4.50
CA SER A 64 -19.64 -1.37 5.10
C SER A 64 -18.61 -1.69 6.17
N ILE A 65 -17.34 -1.32 5.94
CA ILE A 65 -16.26 -1.47 6.91
C ILE A 65 -16.57 -0.65 8.18
N LEU A 66 -16.93 0.63 8.02
CA LEU A 66 -17.22 1.53 9.14
C LEU A 66 -18.45 1.09 9.94
N ILE A 67 -19.49 0.56 9.29
CA ILE A 67 -20.66 0.02 9.99
C ILE A 67 -20.26 -1.20 10.83
N ARG A 68 -19.55 -2.18 10.25
CA ARG A 68 -19.06 -3.35 11.01
C ARG A 68 -18.17 -2.94 12.17
N PHE A 69 -17.21 -2.05 11.92
CA PHE A 69 -16.32 -1.51 12.94
C PHE A 69 -17.09 -0.94 14.14
N ARG A 70 -18.20 -0.22 13.91
CA ARG A 70 -19.04 0.36 14.97
C ARG A 70 -19.84 -0.66 15.77
N THR A 71 -20.09 -1.85 15.22
CA THR A 71 -20.86 -2.91 15.92
C THR A 71 -20.08 -3.60 17.03
N HIS A 72 -18.75 -3.49 17.05
CA HIS A 72 -17.93 -4.15 18.06
C HIS A 72 -17.90 -3.40 19.38
N GLN A 73 -17.93 -4.13 20.49
CA GLN A 73 -17.75 -3.58 21.84
C GLN A 73 -16.32 -3.05 22.08
N TYR A 74 -15.32 -3.72 21.50
CA TYR A 74 -13.92 -3.29 21.50
C TYR A 74 -13.41 -3.27 20.06
N VAL A 75 -12.70 -2.21 19.70
CA VAL A 75 -12.16 -2.05 18.35
C VAL A 75 -10.64 -1.94 18.38
N ILE A 76 -10.00 -2.48 17.35
CA ILE A 76 -8.58 -2.33 17.10
C ILE A 76 -8.35 -1.70 15.74
N THR A 77 -7.38 -0.79 15.69
CA THR A 77 -6.90 -0.18 14.46
C THR A 77 -5.40 -0.36 14.32
N ALA A 78 -4.93 -0.46 13.09
CA ALA A 78 -3.51 -0.50 12.76
C ALA A 78 -3.31 -0.05 11.31
N ASP A 79 -2.07 0.31 10.94
CA ASP A 79 -1.72 0.62 9.57
C ASP A 79 -0.56 -0.25 9.06
N VAL A 80 -0.62 -0.70 7.81
CA VAL A 80 0.44 -1.49 7.15
C VAL A 80 1.59 -0.57 6.80
N GLU A 81 2.79 -0.88 7.29
CA GLU A 81 3.95 -0.06 7.02
C GLU A 81 4.31 -0.08 5.52
N LYS A 82 4.13 1.08 4.87
CA LYS A 82 4.55 1.33 3.49
C LYS A 82 4.03 0.26 2.53
N MET A 83 2.76 -0.13 2.65
CA MET A 83 2.11 -1.23 1.92
C MET A 83 2.55 -1.37 0.46
N PHE A 84 2.43 -0.30 -0.34
CA PHE A 84 2.81 -0.32 -1.77
C PHE A 84 4.28 -0.71 -2.01
N ARG A 85 5.19 -0.31 -1.10
CA ARG A 85 6.63 -0.62 -1.22
C ARG A 85 6.97 -2.06 -0.87
N GLN A 86 6.05 -2.83 -0.32
CA GLN A 86 6.25 -4.25 -0.03
C GLN A 86 5.85 -5.14 -1.22
N VAL A 87 5.21 -4.58 -2.24
CA VAL A 87 4.73 -5.32 -3.41
C VAL A 87 5.66 -5.08 -4.59
N GLY A 88 6.32 -6.15 -5.07
CA GLY A 88 7.22 -6.09 -6.22
C GLY A 88 6.49 -5.90 -7.54
N VAL A 89 7.10 -5.19 -8.47
CA VAL A 89 6.66 -5.07 -9.88
C VAL A 89 7.51 -6.01 -10.73
N SER A 90 6.88 -6.67 -11.70
CA SER A 90 7.58 -7.57 -12.63
C SER A 90 8.72 -6.85 -13.34
N LYS A 91 9.86 -7.52 -13.54
CA LYS A 91 11.08 -6.87 -14.06
C LYS A 91 10.85 -6.21 -15.43
N GLU A 92 9.97 -6.79 -16.22
CA GLU A 92 9.60 -6.35 -17.57
C GLU A 92 8.84 -5.02 -17.56
N ASP A 93 8.12 -4.71 -16.46
CA ASP A 93 7.28 -3.52 -16.32
C ASP A 93 7.96 -2.40 -15.52
N GLN A 94 9.11 -2.67 -14.88
CA GLN A 94 9.79 -1.67 -14.03
C GLN A 94 10.26 -0.44 -14.82
N ASP A 95 10.50 -0.59 -16.13
CA ASP A 95 10.90 0.52 -16.99
C ASP A 95 9.76 1.51 -17.30
N LEU A 96 8.52 1.16 -16.98
CA LEU A 96 7.37 2.08 -16.97
C LEU A 96 7.32 2.95 -15.71
N GLN A 97 8.25 2.73 -14.77
CA GLN A 97 8.34 3.45 -13.49
C GLN A 97 9.75 4.03 -13.30
N ARG A 98 10.35 4.56 -14.37
CA ARG A 98 11.67 5.22 -14.29
C ARG A 98 11.55 6.58 -13.62
N ILE A 99 12.59 6.98 -12.93
CA ILE A 99 12.75 8.32 -12.35
C ILE A 99 14.13 8.84 -12.67
N VAL A 100 14.27 10.15 -12.65
CA VAL A 100 15.57 10.82 -12.73
C VAL A 100 15.88 11.42 -11.36
N TRP A 101 17.07 11.15 -10.84
CA TRP A 101 17.47 11.59 -9.51
C TRP A 101 18.97 11.88 -9.41
N ARG A 102 19.32 12.80 -8.50
CA ARG A 102 20.68 13.13 -8.06
C ARG A 102 20.61 13.62 -6.62
N GLU A 103 21.68 13.43 -5.85
CA GLU A 103 21.71 13.87 -4.46
C GLU A 103 22.02 15.37 -4.37
N ARG A 104 22.97 15.84 -5.18
CA ARG A 104 23.41 17.24 -5.19
C ARG A 104 23.21 17.90 -6.55
N PRO A 105 22.92 19.21 -6.62
CA PRO A 105 22.78 19.93 -7.90
C PRO A 105 24.03 19.90 -8.79
N SER A 106 25.21 19.68 -8.21
CA SER A 106 26.48 19.55 -8.92
C SER A 106 26.70 18.16 -9.54
N GLU A 107 25.92 17.16 -9.14
CA GLU A 107 26.06 15.80 -9.64
C GLU A 107 25.29 15.59 -10.94
N VAL A 108 25.78 14.63 -11.73
CA VAL A 108 25.13 14.15 -12.94
C VAL A 108 23.82 13.47 -12.57
N LEU A 109 22.76 13.76 -13.34
CA LEU A 109 21.47 13.09 -13.20
C LEU A 109 21.60 11.60 -13.55
N ARG A 110 21.08 10.75 -12.68
CA ARG A 110 21.05 9.30 -12.86
C ARG A 110 19.62 8.83 -13.06
N ILE A 111 19.47 7.71 -13.75
CA ILE A 111 18.18 7.09 -14.02
C ILE A 111 18.02 5.90 -13.07
N TYR A 112 16.87 5.82 -12.42
CA TYR A 112 16.51 4.68 -11.57
C TYR A 112 15.19 4.09 -12.01
N ARG A 113 15.02 2.78 -11.85
CA ARG A 113 13.72 2.11 -11.94
C ARG A 113 13.17 1.80 -10.55
N LEU A 114 11.88 2.05 -10.36
CA LEU A 114 11.17 1.66 -9.15
C LEU A 114 10.75 0.20 -9.27
N ALA A 115 11.21 -0.64 -8.33
CA ALA A 115 11.02 -2.09 -8.38
C ALA A 115 9.75 -2.57 -7.65
N THR A 116 9.02 -1.65 -7.03
CA THR A 116 7.84 -1.93 -6.23
C THR A 116 6.70 -1.04 -6.68
N VAL A 117 5.47 -1.40 -6.30
CA VAL A 117 4.28 -0.67 -6.72
C VAL A 117 4.40 0.80 -6.34
N THR A 118 4.31 1.67 -7.34
CA THR A 118 4.41 3.11 -7.16
C THR A 118 3.02 3.72 -6.98
N TYR A 119 2.79 4.32 -5.80
CA TYR A 119 1.57 5.09 -5.53
C TYR A 119 1.47 6.31 -6.46
N GLY A 120 0.25 6.71 -6.78
CA GLY A 120 -0.02 7.74 -7.79
C GLY A 120 -0.25 7.16 -9.19
N THR A 121 -0.06 5.84 -9.37
CA THR A 121 -0.45 5.13 -10.59
C THR A 121 -1.86 4.55 -10.51
N THR A 122 -2.59 4.49 -11.64
CA THR A 122 -3.99 4.03 -11.73
C THR A 122 -4.21 2.63 -11.15
N SER A 123 -3.26 1.72 -11.33
CA SER A 123 -3.35 0.31 -10.89
C SER A 123 -2.81 0.06 -9.48
N ALA A 124 -2.18 1.04 -8.83
CA ALA A 124 -1.43 0.83 -7.59
C ALA A 124 -2.26 0.21 -6.48
N SER A 125 -3.46 0.75 -6.25
CA SER A 125 -4.39 0.27 -5.23
C SER A 125 -4.77 -1.19 -5.47
N PHE A 126 -5.22 -1.52 -6.68
CA PHE A 126 -5.59 -2.89 -7.04
C PHE A 126 -4.43 -3.85 -6.84
N MET A 127 -3.24 -3.54 -7.38
CA MET A 127 -2.07 -4.41 -7.27
C MET A 127 -1.70 -4.70 -5.81
N ALA A 128 -1.69 -3.67 -4.96
CA ALA A 128 -1.37 -3.83 -3.55
C ALA A 128 -2.42 -4.68 -2.81
N THR A 129 -3.70 -4.36 -2.99
CA THR A 129 -4.78 -5.02 -2.25
C THR A 129 -5.03 -6.45 -2.74
N GLN A 130 -4.88 -6.68 -4.05
CA GLN A 130 -4.99 -8.01 -4.65
C GLN A 130 -3.86 -8.91 -4.17
N CYS A 131 -2.64 -8.40 -4.02
CA CYS A 131 -1.52 -9.16 -3.46
C CYS A 131 -1.86 -9.67 -2.05
N VAL A 132 -2.33 -8.78 -1.16
CA VAL A 132 -2.72 -9.15 0.20
C VAL A 132 -3.90 -10.15 0.19
N ALA A 133 -4.90 -9.93 -0.65
CA ALA A 133 -6.05 -10.83 -0.76
C ALA A 133 -5.66 -12.24 -1.26
N SER A 134 -4.77 -12.34 -2.24
CA SER A 134 -4.26 -13.61 -2.75
C SER A 134 -3.44 -14.36 -1.70
N LEU A 135 -2.60 -13.66 -0.93
CA LEU A 135 -1.86 -14.25 0.19
C LEU A 135 -2.80 -14.73 1.30
N ALA A 136 -3.85 -13.96 1.59
CA ALA A 136 -4.85 -14.34 2.59
C ALA A 136 -5.59 -15.63 2.19
N GLU A 137 -5.93 -15.81 0.91
CA GLU A 137 -6.57 -17.06 0.48
C GLU A 137 -5.64 -18.27 0.62
N ALA A 138 -4.34 -18.11 0.32
CA ALA A 138 -3.35 -19.18 0.46
C ALA A 138 -3.16 -19.64 1.91
N GLU A 139 -3.27 -18.74 2.89
CA GLU A 139 -3.04 -19.02 4.31
C GLU A 139 -4.33 -19.21 5.12
N LYS A 140 -5.48 -19.34 4.45
CA LYS A 140 -6.82 -19.39 5.08
C LYS A 140 -7.00 -20.48 6.13
N LEU A 141 -6.38 -21.64 5.93
CA LEU A 141 -6.44 -22.75 6.89
C LEU A 141 -5.63 -22.46 8.15
N ARG A 142 -4.53 -21.71 8.03
CA ARG A 142 -3.61 -21.41 9.13
C ARG A 142 -4.07 -20.22 9.96
N PHE A 143 -4.64 -19.19 9.32
CA PHE A 143 -5.08 -17.96 10.00
C PHE A 143 -6.52 -17.55 9.65
N PRO A 144 -7.54 -18.38 9.95
CA PRO A 144 -8.91 -18.15 9.50
C PRO A 144 -9.52 -16.82 10.00
N LYS A 145 -9.19 -16.37 11.22
CA LYS A 145 -9.71 -15.08 11.73
C LYS A 145 -9.01 -13.90 11.07
N ALA A 146 -7.69 -13.98 10.87
CA ALA A 146 -6.94 -12.95 10.17
C ALA A 146 -7.47 -12.78 8.75
N VAL A 147 -7.65 -13.87 8.00
CA VAL A 147 -8.13 -13.82 6.62
C VAL A 147 -9.53 -13.22 6.51
N LYS A 148 -10.41 -13.51 7.47
CA LYS A 148 -11.72 -12.86 7.55
C LYS A 148 -11.60 -11.34 7.74
N ALA A 149 -10.74 -10.89 8.67
CA ALA A 149 -10.51 -9.47 8.91
C ALA A 149 -9.83 -8.80 7.72
N ILE A 150 -8.83 -9.43 7.09
CA ILE A 150 -8.14 -8.92 5.90
C ILE A 150 -9.10 -8.62 4.75
N ARG A 151 -10.07 -9.52 4.53
CA ARG A 151 -11.04 -9.37 3.45
C ARG A 151 -12.14 -8.37 3.75
N ARG A 152 -12.49 -8.17 5.03
CA ARG A 152 -13.68 -7.41 5.43
C ARG A 152 -13.40 -6.08 6.10
N ASP A 153 -12.23 -5.92 6.70
CA ASP A 153 -11.99 -4.86 7.68
C ASP A 153 -10.78 -3.99 7.32
N PHE A 154 -10.09 -4.29 6.21
CA PHE A 154 -9.06 -3.42 5.65
C PHE A 154 -9.65 -2.44 4.63
N TYR A 155 -9.18 -1.20 4.72
CA TYR A 155 -9.30 -0.18 3.69
C TYR A 155 -7.91 0.31 3.30
N MET A 156 -7.43 -0.14 2.14
CA MET A 156 -6.06 0.00 1.69
C MET A 156 -5.06 -0.52 2.74
N ASP A 157 -4.26 0.37 3.32
CA ASP A 157 -3.28 0.10 4.37
C ASP A 157 -3.86 0.16 5.79
N ASP A 158 -5.10 0.64 5.98
CA ASP A 158 -5.72 0.80 7.29
C ASP A 158 -6.57 -0.42 7.67
N LEU A 159 -6.30 -0.99 8.84
CA LEU A 159 -7.13 -2.02 9.49
C LEU A 159 -8.10 -1.36 10.47
N MET A 160 -9.38 -1.72 10.37
CA MET A 160 -10.44 -1.30 11.28
C MET A 160 -11.34 -2.49 11.65
N THR A 161 -10.98 -3.23 12.70
CA THR A 161 -11.70 -4.44 13.14
C THR A 161 -12.00 -4.40 14.64
N GLY A 162 -12.61 -5.45 15.19
CA GLY A 162 -12.95 -5.51 16.61
C GLY A 162 -13.53 -6.85 17.05
N ALA A 163 -13.89 -6.91 18.34
CA ALA A 163 -14.50 -8.07 18.97
C ALA A 163 -15.34 -7.66 20.20
N GLU A 164 -16.01 -8.63 20.84
CA GLU A 164 -16.86 -8.39 22.02
C GLU A 164 -16.05 -8.33 23.32
N THR A 165 -14.86 -8.92 23.32
CA THR A 165 -13.97 -8.98 24.49
C THR A 165 -12.55 -8.55 24.15
N ILE A 166 -11.83 -8.05 25.17
CA ILE A 166 -10.42 -7.66 25.02
C ILE A 166 -9.55 -8.85 24.62
N ASP A 167 -9.82 -10.05 25.14
CA ASP A 167 -9.01 -11.24 24.83
C ASP A 167 -9.23 -11.74 23.40
N GLU A 168 -10.45 -11.60 22.87
CA GLU A 168 -10.68 -11.82 21.43
C GLU A 168 -9.95 -10.81 20.57
N CYS A 169 -9.92 -9.53 20.96
CA CYS A 169 -9.14 -8.51 20.27
C CYS A 169 -7.63 -8.85 20.26
N LYS A 170 -7.07 -9.31 21.39
CA LYS A 170 -5.66 -9.73 21.47
C LYS A 170 -5.38 -10.94 20.59
N MET A 171 -6.28 -11.94 20.58
CA MET A 171 -6.15 -13.10 19.70
C MET A 171 -6.23 -12.71 18.22
N LEU A 172 -7.15 -11.81 17.87
CA LEU A 172 -7.31 -11.31 16.51
C LEU A 172 -6.07 -10.52 16.08
N GLN A 173 -5.59 -9.59 16.91
CA GLN A 173 -4.35 -8.86 16.71
C GLN A 173 -3.18 -9.82 16.46
N SER A 174 -3.01 -10.83 17.31
CA SER A 174 -1.94 -11.82 17.19
C SER A 174 -2.00 -12.58 15.86
N GLN A 175 -3.18 -13.10 15.47
CA GLN A 175 -3.31 -13.81 14.19
C GLN A 175 -3.05 -12.91 12.99
N ILE A 176 -3.52 -11.66 13.01
CA ILE A 176 -3.29 -10.71 11.92
C ILE A 176 -1.81 -10.35 11.82
N SER A 177 -1.16 -10.04 12.95
CA SER A 177 0.28 -9.75 12.98
C SER A 177 1.09 -10.92 12.45
N MET A 178 0.86 -12.13 12.93
CA MET A 178 1.60 -13.32 12.48
C MET A 178 1.42 -13.58 10.98
N PHE A 179 0.20 -13.44 10.46
CA PHE A 179 -0.05 -13.59 9.03
C PHE A 179 0.72 -12.52 8.23
N LEU A 180 0.53 -11.24 8.57
CA LEU A 180 1.11 -10.15 7.80
C LEU A 180 2.64 -10.07 7.93
N GLU A 181 3.20 -10.42 9.08
CA GLU A 181 4.65 -10.56 9.26
C GLU A 181 5.22 -11.67 8.37
N SER A 182 4.54 -12.81 8.27
CA SER A 182 4.97 -13.88 7.36
C SER A 182 4.94 -13.44 5.89
N ALA A 183 4.03 -12.51 5.56
CA ALA A 183 3.94 -11.85 4.26
C ALA A 183 4.82 -10.59 4.09
N LYS A 184 5.67 -10.25 5.07
CA LYS A 184 6.54 -9.04 5.08
C LYS A 184 5.76 -7.72 4.99
N LEU A 185 4.57 -7.68 5.56
CA LEU A 185 3.66 -6.53 5.61
C LEU A 185 3.44 -6.07 7.07
N PRO A 186 4.49 -5.66 7.80
CA PRO A 186 4.35 -5.38 9.24
C PRO A 186 3.31 -4.30 9.52
N LEU A 187 2.49 -4.53 10.56
CA LEU A 187 1.54 -3.56 11.08
C LEU A 187 2.19 -2.66 12.12
N ARG A 188 1.77 -1.40 12.15
CA ARG A 188 2.19 -0.41 13.14
C ARG A 188 0.99 0.40 13.65
N LYS A 189 1.25 1.24 14.66
CA LYS A 189 0.26 2.12 15.31
C LYS A 189 -0.99 1.39 15.81
N TRP A 190 -0.79 0.22 16.42
CA TRP A 190 -1.87 -0.49 17.10
C TRP A 190 -2.55 0.41 18.13
N CYS A 191 -3.87 0.51 18.04
CA CYS A 191 -4.70 1.19 19.02
C CYS A 191 -5.89 0.29 19.36
N LEU A 192 -6.14 0.09 20.67
CA LEU A 192 -7.31 -0.59 21.20
C LEU A 192 -8.21 0.47 21.84
N ILE A 193 -9.47 0.51 21.42
CA ILE A 193 -10.46 1.49 21.89
C ILE A 193 -11.70 0.73 22.32
N GLN A 194 -12.29 1.13 23.46
CA GLN A 194 -13.66 0.75 23.81
C GLN A 194 -14.57 1.94 23.46
N PRO A 195 -15.36 1.88 22.38
CA PRO A 195 -16.25 2.97 22.03
C PRO A 195 -17.25 3.22 23.16
N ARG A 196 -17.21 4.40 23.76
CA ARG A 196 -18.25 4.84 24.69
C ARG A 196 -19.38 5.45 23.88
N TYR A 197 -20.33 4.63 23.46
CA TYR A 197 -21.60 5.16 22.99
C TYR A 197 -22.36 5.63 24.23
N SER A 198 -22.53 6.96 24.36
CA SER A 198 -23.57 7.49 25.23
C SER A 198 -24.88 6.85 24.78
N LYS A 199 -25.47 6.01 25.62
CA LYS A 199 -26.86 5.59 25.43
C LYS A 199 -27.67 6.89 25.48
N ALA A 200 -28.18 7.30 24.32
CA ALA A 200 -29.18 8.36 24.23
C ALA A 200 -30.47 7.88 24.90
#